data_AF-A0A931PBN1-F1
#
_entry.id   AF-A0A931PBN1-F1
#
_cell.length_a   1.000
_cell.length_b   1.000
_cell.length_c   1.000
_cell.angle_alpha   90.00
_cell.angle_beta   90.00
_cell.angle_gamma   90.00
#
_symmetry.space_group_name_H-M   'P 1'
#
loop_
_entity.id
_entity.type
_entity.pdbx_description
1 polymer ?
#
loop_
_entity_poly.entity_id
_entity_poly.type
_entity_poly.pdbx_seq_one_letter_code
_entity_poly.pdbx_strand_id
1 'polypeptide(L)' 'MYKKLNELSFVIGLFFTLVSLILLGDYLLSPSSQKPINLYTGIGLLIFGVFMILVKSSENHGDAAD' A
#
# COMPACT_ATOMS: atom_id res chain seq x y z
N MET A 1 -4.32 0.34 -18.77
CA MET A 1 -3.46 0.10 -17.58
C MET A 1 -2.26 1.05 -17.51
N TYR A 2 -1.60 1.42 -18.61
CA TYR A 2 -0.51 2.42 -18.60
C TYR A 2 -0.88 3.82 -18.07
N LYS A 3 -2.12 4.30 -18.28
CA LYS A 3 -2.59 5.57 -17.70
C LYS A 3 -2.70 5.54 -16.17
N LYS A 4 -3.08 4.39 -15.58
CA LYS A 4 -3.20 4.21 -14.11
C LYS A 4 -1.84 4.17 -13.40
N LEU A 5 -0.79 3.71 -14.09
CA LEU A 5 0.58 3.70 -13.57
C LEU A 5 1.26 5.08 -13.58
N ASN A 6 0.71 6.03 -14.34
CA ASN A 6 1.21 7.41 -14.42
C ASN A 6 0.47 8.36 -13.46
N GLU A 7 -0.49 7.86 -12.70
CA GLU A 7 -1.18 8.65 -11.68
C GLU A 7 -0.37 8.63 -10.39
N LEU A 8 0.06 9.81 -9.98
CA LEU A 8 0.94 10.01 -8.82
C LEU A 8 0.39 9.31 -7.57
N SER A 9 -0.92 9.38 -7.33
CA SER A 9 -1.58 8.74 -6.18
C SER A 9 -1.49 7.21 -6.19
N PHE A 10 -1.53 6.58 -7.37
CA PHE A 10 -1.37 5.13 -7.49
C PHE A 10 0.07 4.71 -7.21
N VAL A 11 1.04 5.43 -7.78
CA VAL A 11 2.47 5.17 -7.55
C VAL A 11 2.82 5.35 -6.07
N ILE A 12 2.27 6.38 -5.42
CA ILE A 12 2.42 6.60 -3.98
C ILE A 12 1.82 5.45 -3.16
N GLY A 13 0.61 4.99 -3.47
CA GLY A 13 -0.03 3.86 -2.78
C GLY A 13 0.77 2.56 -2.94
N LEU A 14 1.26 2.29 -4.15
CA LEU A 14 2.11 1.13 -4.44
C LEU A 14 3.44 1.19 -3.67
N PHE A 15 4.08 2.37 -3.61
CA PHE A 15 5.31 2.58 -2.85
C PHE A 15 5.12 2.27 -1.37
N PHE A 16 4.09 2.83 -0.73
CA PHE A 16 3.83 2.55 0.69
C PHE A 16 3.50 1.09 0.97
N THR A 17 2.81 0.42 0.05
CA THR A 17 2.52 -1.01 0.15
C THR A 17 3.80 -1.85 0.10
N LEU A 18 4.75 -1.52 -0.79
CA LEU A 18 6.04 -2.21 -0.89
C LEU A 18 6.90 -2.01 0.36
N VAL A 19 6.98 -0.78 0.87
CA VAL A 19 7.74 -0.47 2.10
C VAL A 19 7.15 -1.20 3.31
N SER A 20 5.82 -1.26 3.41
CA SER A 20 5.12 -2.04 4.43
C SER A 20 5.48 -3.53 4.36
N LEU A 21 5.51 -4.11 3.16
CA LEU A 21 5.87 -5.51 2.96
C LEU A 21 7.30 -5.80 3.43
N ILE A 22 8.23 -4.87 3.18
CA ILE A 22 9.62 -4.97 3.65
C ILE A 22 9.70 -4.90 5.17
N LEU A 23 8.97 -3.98 5.81
CA LEU A 23 8.92 -3.82 7.27
C LEU A 23 8.33 -5.05 7.97
N LEU A 24 7.24 -5.59 7.42
CA LEU A 24 6.60 -6.80 7.94
C LEU A 24 7.47 -8.04 7.68
N GLY A 25 8.11 -8.11 6.51
CA GLY A 25 9.07 -9.16 6.17
C GLY A 25 10.27 -9.17 7.12
N ASP A 26 10.85 -8.02 7.42
CA ASP A 26 11.93 -7.88 8.39
C ASP A 26 11.49 -8.31 9.79
N TYR A 27 10.30 -7.90 10.24
CA TYR A 27 9.75 -8.31 11.53
C TYR A 27 9.53 -9.84 11.63
N LEU A 28 9.07 -10.49 10.55
CA LEU A 28 8.75 -11.93 10.54
C LEU A 28 9.98 -12.83 10.31
N LEU A 29 10.96 -12.37 9.54
CA LEU A 29 12.11 -13.19 9.11
C LEU A 29 13.36 -12.96 9.96
N SER A 30 13.50 -11.80 10.62
CA SER A 30 14.66 -11.46 11.45
C SER A 30 14.30 -11.46 12.94
N PRO A 31 14.66 -12.51 13.71
CA PRO A 31 14.41 -12.54 15.16
C PRO A 31 15.15 -11.45 15.94
N SER A 32 16.23 -10.90 15.38
CA SER A 32 16.96 -9.74 15.92
C SER A 32 16.29 -8.38 15.63
N SER A 33 15.35 -8.33 14.69
CA SER A 33 14.66 -7.10 14.24
C SER A 33 13.17 -7.09 14.59
N GLN A 34 12.74 -7.86 15.59
CA GLN A 34 11.36 -7.84 16.13
C GLN A 34 11.06 -6.56 16.91
N LYS A 35 11.40 -5.41 16.36
CA LYS A 35 11.06 -4.13 16.94
C LYS A 35 9.56 -3.90 16.71
N PRO A 36 8.77 -3.64 17.77
CA PRO A 36 7.33 -3.41 17.63
C PRO A 36 7.02 -2.24 16.69
N ILE A 37 7.94 -1.27 16.55
CA ILE A 37 7.81 -0.17 15.61
C ILE A 37 7.71 -0.64 14.15
N ASN A 38 8.42 -1.71 13.76
CA ASN A 38 8.38 -2.25 12.40
C ASN A 38 7.01 -2.88 12.12
N LEU A 39 6.41 -3.54 13.12
CA LEU A 39 5.07 -4.11 13.02
C LEU A 39 3.98 -3.03 12.95
N TYR A 40 3.96 -2.07 13.87
CA TYR A 40 2.93 -1.01 13.88
C TYR A 40 3.02 -0.12 12.64
N THR A 41 4.25 0.28 12.26
CA THR A 41 4.47 1.09 11.05
C THR A 41 4.16 0.29 9.79
N GLY A 42 4.56 -0.98 9.73
CA GLY A 42 4.25 -1.89 8.64
C GLY A 42 2.74 -2.02 8.43
N ILE A 43 1.98 -2.35 9.48
CA ILE A 43 0.51 -2.49 9.41
C ILE A 43 -0.15 -1.16 8.99
N GLY A 44 0.25 -0.04 9.59
CA GLY A 44 -0.31 1.28 9.26
C GLY A 44 -0.07 1.67 7.80
N LEU A 45 1.16 1.47 7.30
CA LEU A 45 1.51 1.73 5.91
C LEU A 45 0.81 0.75 4.94
N LEU A 46 0.56 -0.50 5.35
CA LEU A 46 -0.17 -1.47 4.55
C LEU A 46 -1.60 -0.99 4.33
N ILE A 47 -2.30 -0.65 5.42
CA ILE A 47 -3.70 -0.19 5.38
C ILE A 47 -3.81 1.07 4.53
N PHE A 48 -2.88 2.01 4.73
CA PHE A 48 -2.85 3.25 3.94
C PHE A 48 -2.58 3.01 2.45
N GLY A 49 -1.58 2.19 2.12
CA GLY A 49 -1.23 1.85 0.74
C GLY A 49 -2.36 1.13 0.01
N VAL A 50 -2.97 0.13 0.65
CA VAL A 50 -4.13 -0.60 0.13
C VAL A 50 -5.33 0.33 -0.04
N PHE A 51 -5.62 1.19 0.94
CA PHE A 51 -6.72 2.15 0.85
C PHE A 51 -6.55 3.10 -0.35
N MET A 52 -5.36 3.64 -0.57
CA MET A 52 -5.06 4.51 -1.71
C MET A 52 -5.25 3.81 -3.06
N ILE A 53 -4.86 2.53 -3.16
CA ILE A 53 -5.07 1.72 -4.36
C ILE A 53 -6.57 1.45 -4.59
N LEU A 54 -7.32 1.15 -3.52
CA LEU A 54 -8.76 0.85 -3.60
C LEU A 54 -9.61 2.08 -3.94
N VAL A 55 -9.38 3.22 -3.28
CA VAL A 55 -10.10 4.48 -3.57
C VAL A 55 -9.94 4.87 -5.04
N LYS A 56 -8.73 4.71 -5.59
CA LYS A 56 -8.47 5.02 -7.00
C LYS A 56 -9.09 4.00 -7.96
N SER A 57 -9.29 2.76 -7.53
CA SER A 57 -10.00 1.76 -8.33
C SER A 57 -11.49 2.12 -8.48
N SER A 58 -12.11 2.64 -7.40
CA SER A 58 -13.52 3.01 -7.37
C SER A 58 -13.87 4.23 -8.22
N GLU A 59 -12.93 5.18 -8.39
CA GLU A 59 -13.11 6.35 -9.26
C GLU A 59 -13.33 5.97 -10.74
N ASN A 60 -12.95 4.75 -11.14
CA ASN A 60 -13.09 4.25 -12.50
C ASN A 60 -14.31 3.33 -12.70
N HIS A 61 -15.26 3.32 -11.77
CA HIS A 61 -16.55 2.59 -11.84
C HIS A 61 -17.77 3.52 -11.60
N GLY A 62 -17.58 4.84 -11.69
CA GLY A 62 -18.68 5.83 -11.66
C GLY A 62 -19.30 6.15 -13.03
N ASP A 63 -18.88 5.47 -14.11
CA ASP A 63 -19.32 5.70 -15.49
C ASP A 63 -19.93 4.41 -16.09
N ALA A 64 -20.91 3.84 -15.39
CA ALA A 64 -21.71 2.71 -15.89
C ALA A 64 -23.11 2.68 -15.24
N ALA A 65 -23.68 3.85 -14.96
CA ALA A 65 -25.06 4.00 -14.54
C ALA A 65 -25.66 5.23 -15.25
N ASP A 66 -25.68 5.17 -16.58
CA ASP A 66 -26.75 5.77 -17.40
C ASP A 66 -27.93 4.79 -17.45
#